data_AF-A0A016TB30-F1
#
_entry.id   AF-A0A016TB30-F1
#
_cell.length_a   1.000
_cell.length_b   1.000
_cell.length_c   1.000
_cell.angle_alpha   90.00
_cell.angle_beta   90.00
_cell.angle_gamma   90.00
#
_symmetry.space_group_name_H-M   'P 1'
#
loop_
_entity.id
_entity.type
_entity.pdbx_description
1 polymer ?
#
loop_
_entity_poly.entity_id
_entity_poly.type
_entity_poly.pdbx_seq_one_letter_code
_entity_poly.pdbx_strand_id
1 'polypeptide(L)'
;MVNAKVTGFACTYNKCASAGRIVCLYDQKLDTANNKQLYVSGTTDADKCGGCTPLQCEHYLCQPDYKLSTKTYPESLCTTQDKDEMTYDMQIATQNMVNYYRRLVASGWAKDKSDYAPAATKMAPVVMRKVSHRRPDYKGPALFSRHMTVTLSERNRKQ
;
A
#
# COMPACT_ATOMS: atom_id res chain seq x y z
N MET A 1 -6.71 12.65 -18.65
CA MET A 1 -8.06 13.24 -18.70
C MET A 1 -8.95 12.72 -19.85
N VAL A 2 -8.41 12.28 -21.00
CA VAL A 2 -9.22 11.92 -22.20
C VAL A 2 -9.02 10.47 -22.71
N ASN A 3 -8.37 9.61 -21.92
CA ASN A 3 -8.18 8.21 -22.31
C ASN A 3 -9.46 7.41 -22.00
N ALA A 4 -10.16 6.93 -23.03
CA ALA A 4 -11.44 6.22 -22.90
C ALA A 4 -11.35 4.92 -22.10
N LYS A 5 -10.13 4.37 -21.92
CA LYS A 5 -9.93 3.17 -21.09
C LYS A 5 -9.96 3.45 -19.58
N VAL A 6 -9.81 4.71 -19.17
CA VAL A 6 -9.83 5.12 -17.76
C VAL A 6 -11.24 4.94 -17.20
N THR A 7 -11.35 4.20 -16.11
CA THR A 7 -12.62 4.02 -15.39
C THR A 7 -12.56 4.54 -13.95
N GLY A 8 -11.36 4.90 -13.47
CA GLY A 8 -11.17 5.47 -12.14
C GLY A 8 -10.16 6.62 -12.13
N PHE A 9 -10.48 7.67 -11.39
CA PHE A 9 -9.55 8.78 -11.13
C PHE A 9 -9.73 9.30 -9.70
N ALA A 10 -8.66 9.85 -9.14
CA ALA A 10 -8.67 10.50 -7.84
C ALA A 10 -7.80 11.75 -7.91
N CYS A 11 -8.30 12.86 -7.36
CA CYS A 11 -7.56 14.12 -7.30
C CYS A 11 -7.40 14.57 -5.86
N THR A 12 -6.24 15.14 -5.56
CA THR A 12 -5.96 15.82 -4.30
C THR A 12 -5.42 17.20 -4.59
N TYR A 13 -5.69 18.15 -3.70
CA TYR A 13 -5.17 19.50 -3.80
C TYR A 13 -4.43 19.85 -2.51
N ASN A 14 -3.40 20.67 -2.65
CA ASN A 14 -2.65 21.19 -1.51
C ASN A 14 -2.39 22.68 -1.71
N LYS A 15 -2.57 23.46 -0.65
CA LYS A 15 -2.23 24.91 -0.58
C LYS A 15 -0.88 25.17 0.09
N CYS A 16 -0.04 24.16 0.32
CA CYS A 16 1.30 24.35 0.85
C CYS A 16 2.13 25.18 -0.16
N ALA A 17 2.56 26.37 0.27
CA ALA A 17 3.19 27.46 -0.48
C ALA A 17 2.23 28.43 -1.21
N SER A 18 2.78 29.53 -1.75
CA SER A 18 2.05 30.62 -2.40
C SER A 18 1.30 30.24 -3.69
N ALA A 19 1.45 29.00 -4.17
CA ALA A 19 0.71 28.45 -5.30
C ALA A 19 0.07 27.11 -4.90
N GLY A 20 -1.26 27.02 -5.00
CA GLY A 20 -1.98 25.77 -4.83
C GLY A 20 -1.62 24.77 -5.92
N ARG A 21 -1.43 23.50 -5.54
CA ARG A 21 -1.17 22.39 -6.48
C ARG A 21 -2.35 21.44 -6.45
N ILE A 22 -2.79 20.99 -7.63
CA ILE A 22 -3.73 19.89 -7.79
C ILE A 22 -3.01 18.74 -8.49
N VAL A 23 -3.18 17.53 -7.97
CA VAL A 23 -2.61 16.30 -8.54
C VAL A 23 -3.73 15.30 -8.73
N CYS A 24 -3.88 14.77 -9.94
CA CYS A 24 -4.84 13.74 -10.28
C CYS A 24 -4.12 12.47 -10.74
N LEU A 25 -4.58 11.33 -10.26
CA LEU A 25 -4.12 9.99 -10.62
C LEU A 25 -5.24 9.28 -11.39
N TYR A 26 -4.84 8.40 -12.31
CA TYR A 26 -5.73 7.63 -13.17
C TYR A 26 -5.35 6.16 -13.09
N ASP A 27 -6.35 5.28 -13.16
CA ASP A 27 -6.16 3.82 -13.06
C ASP A 27 -5.53 3.19 -14.31
N GLN A 28 -5.44 3.95 -15.40
CA GLN A 28 -4.77 3.56 -16.63
C GLN A 28 -3.62 4.50 -16.97
N LYS A 29 -2.50 3.91 -17.37
CA LYS A 29 -1.38 4.65 -17.94
C LYS A 29 -1.75 5.12 -19.35
N LEU A 30 -1.38 6.36 -19.68
CA LEU A 30 -1.35 6.79 -21.07
C LEU A 30 -0.26 6.03 -21.80
N ASP A 31 -0.64 5.29 -22.83
CA ASP A 31 0.33 4.69 -23.74
C ASP A 31 0.78 5.77 -24.72
N THR A 32 1.90 6.41 -24.41
CA THR A 32 2.50 7.47 -25.22
C THR A 32 3.36 6.92 -26.36
N ALA A 33 3.53 5.59 -26.45
CA ALA A 33 4.24 4.99 -27.56
C ALA A 33 3.33 4.91 -28.80
N ASN A 34 3.82 5.39 -29.95
CA ASN A 34 3.23 5.20 -31.28
C ASN A 34 1.85 5.84 -31.51
N ASN A 35 1.62 7.08 -31.09
CA ASN A 35 0.37 7.82 -31.38
C ASN A 35 -0.91 7.00 -31.11
N LYS A 36 -0.89 6.16 -30.06
CA LYS A 36 -2.05 5.31 -29.79
C LYS A 36 -3.27 6.17 -29.50
N GLN A 37 -4.35 5.79 -30.16
CA GLN A 37 -5.63 6.45 -30.09
C GLN A 37 -6.15 6.44 -28.64
N LEU A 38 -6.45 7.64 -28.12
CA LEU A 38 -6.96 7.82 -26.75
C LEU A 38 -8.44 7.45 -26.62
N TYR A 39 -9.21 7.65 -27.69
CA TYR A 39 -10.62 7.33 -27.79
C TYR A 39 -11.01 7.21 -29.28
N VAL A 40 -12.08 6.47 -29.56
CA VAL A 40 -12.67 6.39 -30.90
C VAL A 40 -13.64 7.56 -31.08
N SER A 41 -13.50 8.31 -32.17
CA SER A 41 -14.42 9.38 -32.51
C SER A 41 -15.68 8.81 -33.17
N GLY A 42 -16.85 9.31 -32.75
CA GLY A 42 -18.13 9.02 -33.38
C GLY A 42 -18.82 10.31 -33.81
N THR A 43 -19.51 10.30 -34.95
CA THR A 43 -20.25 11.48 -35.46
C THR A 43 -21.75 11.40 -35.14
N THR A 44 -22.29 10.19 -35.01
CA THR A 44 -23.67 9.95 -34.60
C THR A 44 -23.78 9.54 -33.13
N ASP A 45 -24.99 9.66 -32.56
CA ASP A 45 -25.25 9.24 -31.18
C ASP A 45 -25.13 7.71 -31.03
N ALA A 46 -25.42 6.96 -32.09
CA ALA A 46 -25.16 5.52 -32.14
C ALA A 46 -23.66 5.22 -32.07
N ASP A 47 -22.81 5.99 -32.76
CA ASP A 47 -21.35 5.78 -32.75
C ASP A 47 -20.74 6.07 -31.38
N LYS A 48 -21.23 7.13 -30.71
CA LYS A 48 -20.72 7.54 -29.38
C LYS A 48 -20.98 6.48 -28.31
N CYS A 49 -22.11 5.78 -28.39
CA CYS A 49 -22.50 4.74 -27.42
C CYS A 49 -22.22 3.31 -27.90
N GLY A 50 -21.90 3.10 -29.18
CA GLY A 50 -21.71 1.77 -29.77
C GLY A 50 -20.57 0.98 -29.13
N GLY A 51 -19.58 1.67 -28.54
CA GLY A 51 -18.47 1.05 -27.80
C GLY A 51 -18.78 0.65 -26.36
N CYS A 52 -19.99 0.92 -25.85
CA CYS A 52 -20.28 0.73 -24.43
C CYS A 52 -20.73 -0.69 -24.06
N THR A 53 -21.19 -1.52 -25.00
CA THR A 53 -21.76 -2.85 -24.69
C THR A 53 -20.80 -3.72 -23.86
N PRO A 54 -21.18 -4.21 -22.66
CA PRO A 54 -22.54 -4.29 -22.07
C PRO A 54 -22.96 -3.15 -21.12
N LEU A 55 -22.17 -2.09 -21.00
CA LEU A 55 -22.37 -0.96 -20.11
C LEU A 55 -23.49 -0.03 -20.59
N GLN A 56 -24.13 0.64 -19.62
CA GLN A 56 -25.08 1.72 -19.90
C GLN A 56 -24.33 2.92 -20.50
N CYS A 57 -24.92 3.56 -21.50
CA CYS A 57 -24.39 4.77 -22.09
C CYS A 57 -25.19 5.97 -21.59
N GLU A 58 -24.62 6.74 -20.67
CA GLU A 58 -25.26 7.92 -20.09
C GLU A 58 -24.58 9.17 -20.61
N HIS A 59 -25.33 10.06 -21.26
CA HIS A 59 -24.80 11.31 -21.83
C HIS A 59 -23.53 11.11 -22.67
N TYR A 60 -23.52 10.07 -23.52
CA TYR A 60 -22.39 9.70 -24.39
C TYR A 60 -21.15 9.20 -23.64
N LEU A 61 -21.29 8.78 -22.38
CA LEU A 61 -20.24 8.16 -21.57
C LEU A 61 -20.68 6.76 -21.14
N CYS A 62 -19.83 5.77 -21.38
CA CYS A 62 -20.05 4.43 -20.86
C CYS A 62 -19.90 4.43 -19.33
N GLN A 63 -20.89 3.90 -18.62
CA GLN A 63 -20.92 3.81 -17.16
C GLN A 63 -20.51 2.39 -16.72
N PRO A 64 -19.23 2.17 -16.38
CA PRO A 64 -18.82 0.93 -15.74
C PRO A 64 -19.34 0.88 -14.30
N ASP A 65 -19.62 -0.32 -13.81
CA ASP A 65 -19.76 -0.51 -12.37
C ASP A 65 -18.49 -0.03 -11.67
N TYR A 66 -18.65 0.82 -10.66
CA TYR A 66 -17.53 1.31 -9.89
C TYR A 66 -16.79 0.15 -9.22
N LYS A 67 -15.52 -0.03 -9.59
CA LYS A 67 -14.61 -0.95 -8.92
C LYS A 67 -13.40 -0.17 -8.43
N LEU A 68 -13.10 -0.34 -7.14
CA LEU A 68 -11.92 0.27 -6.54
C LEU A 68 -10.67 -0.31 -7.20
N SER A 69 -9.90 0.56 -7.88
CA SER A 69 -8.71 0.12 -8.60
C SER A 69 -7.62 -0.31 -7.63
N THR A 70 -7.26 -1.59 -7.66
CA THR A 70 -6.15 -2.13 -6.87
C THR A 70 -4.78 -1.72 -7.40
N LYS A 71 -4.71 -1.22 -8.63
CA LYS A 71 -3.46 -0.81 -9.30
C LYS A 71 -2.86 0.47 -8.74
N THR A 72 -3.66 1.29 -8.06
CA THR A 72 -3.20 2.54 -7.43
C THR A 72 -2.76 2.31 -5.99
N TYR A 73 -2.96 1.11 -5.44
CA TYR A 73 -2.45 0.82 -4.11
C TYR A 73 -0.92 0.81 -4.14
N PRO A 74 -0.28 1.42 -3.13
CA PRO A 74 1.15 1.30 -2.99
C PRO A 74 1.53 -0.19 -2.95
N GLU A 75 2.51 -0.55 -3.77
CA GLU A 75 3.00 -1.92 -3.82
C GLU A 75 3.50 -2.33 -2.43
N SER A 76 3.15 -3.56 -2.02
CA SER A 76 3.74 -4.14 -0.82
C SER A 76 5.27 -4.12 -0.95
N LEU A 77 5.98 -3.84 0.14
CA LEU A 77 7.44 -3.88 0.21
C LEU A 77 8.01 -5.27 -0.14
N CYS A 78 7.15 -6.30 -0.09
CA CYS A 78 7.42 -7.67 -0.53
C CYS A 78 7.01 -7.82 -2.01
N THR A 79 8.00 -7.79 -2.91
CA THR A 79 7.80 -7.77 -4.38
C THR A 79 7.84 -9.15 -5.05
N THR A 80 7.95 -10.25 -4.29
CA THR A 80 8.14 -11.62 -4.81
C THR A 80 6.98 -12.55 -4.42
N GLN A 81 6.90 -13.74 -5.05
CA GLN A 81 5.77 -14.68 -4.98
C GLN A 81 5.32 -15.09 -3.56
N ASP A 82 6.15 -14.88 -2.54
CA ASP A 82 5.78 -15.01 -1.14
C ASP A 82 5.22 -13.70 -0.59
N LYS A 83 4.02 -13.33 -1.05
CA LYS A 83 3.30 -12.20 -0.45
C LYS A 83 2.98 -12.57 1.00
N ASP A 84 3.35 -11.70 1.94
CA ASP A 84 2.99 -11.81 3.35
C ASP A 84 1.50 -11.56 3.63
N GLU A 85 0.67 -11.57 2.57
CA GLU A 85 -0.75 -11.19 2.54
C GLU A 85 -1.05 -9.79 3.11
N MET A 86 -0.01 -9.00 3.43
CA MET A 86 -0.16 -7.65 3.97
C MET A 86 -0.13 -6.62 2.86
N THR A 87 -0.98 -5.60 2.98
CA THR A 87 -0.88 -4.39 2.16
C THR A 87 0.30 -3.53 2.61
N TYR A 88 0.76 -2.62 1.77
CA TYR A 88 1.81 -1.66 2.13
C TYR A 88 1.49 -0.90 3.43
N ASP A 89 0.23 -0.46 3.58
CA ASP A 89 -0.20 0.26 4.79
C ASP A 89 -0.14 -0.61 6.04
N MET A 90 -0.49 -1.91 5.94
CA MET A 90 -0.34 -2.86 7.05
C MET A 90 1.14 -3.05 7.43
N GLN A 91 2.02 -3.14 6.43
CA GLN A 91 3.47 -3.27 6.64
C GLN A 91 4.05 -2.03 7.34
N ILE A 92 3.71 -0.82 6.86
CA ILE A 92 4.15 0.44 7.44
C ILE A 92 3.58 0.66 8.84
N ALA A 93 2.28 0.40 9.03
CA ALA A 93 1.64 0.49 10.34
C ALA A 93 2.33 -0.42 11.36
N THR A 94 2.61 -1.66 10.98
CA THR A 94 3.33 -2.60 11.85
C THR A 94 4.72 -2.08 12.20
N GLN A 95 5.50 -1.66 11.20
CA GLN A 95 6.85 -1.15 11.42
C GLN A 95 6.83 0.06 12.38
N ASN A 96 5.90 0.98 12.19
CA ASN A 96 5.74 2.16 13.02
C ASN A 96 5.35 1.79 14.46
N MET A 97 4.41 0.86 14.63
CA MET A 97 3.98 0.38 15.94
C MET A 97 5.14 -0.26 16.71
N VAL A 98 5.88 -1.17 16.08
CA VAL A 98 7.03 -1.83 16.70
C VAL A 98 8.10 -0.81 17.07
N ASN A 99 8.41 0.14 16.17
CA ASN A 99 9.41 1.17 16.45
C ASN A 99 8.97 2.16 17.54
N TYR A 100 7.68 2.46 17.64
CA TYR A 100 7.13 3.25 18.73
C TYR A 100 7.40 2.59 20.08
N TYR A 101 7.01 1.32 20.25
CA TYR A 101 7.24 0.61 21.50
C TYR A 101 8.73 0.39 21.80
N ARG A 102 9.56 0.15 20.78
CA ARG A 102 11.02 0.08 20.95
C ARG A 102 11.60 1.39 21.49
N ARG A 103 11.14 2.55 21.00
CA ARG A 103 11.56 3.86 21.53
C ARG A 103 11.08 4.05 22.96
N LEU A 104 9.85 3.64 23.27
CA LEU A 104 9.30 3.73 24.63
C LEU A 104 10.12 2.92 25.63
N VAL A 105 10.50 1.68 25.27
CA VAL A 105 11.36 0.83 26.10
C VAL A 105 12.78 1.37 26.15
N ALA A 106 13.35 1.77 25.01
CA ALA A 106 14.73 2.26 24.93
C ALA A 106 14.97 3.54 25.74
N SER A 107 13.95 4.40 25.84
CA SER A 107 14.00 5.62 26.64
C SER A 107 13.75 5.38 28.14
N GLY A 108 13.36 4.17 28.51
CA GLY A 108 13.02 3.80 29.88
C GLY A 108 11.67 4.31 30.37
N TRP A 109 10.76 4.68 29.46
CA TRP A 109 9.41 5.16 29.80
C TRP A 109 8.34 4.07 29.71
N ALA A 110 8.71 2.86 29.33
CA ALA A 110 7.81 1.72 29.33
C ALA A 110 7.65 1.17 30.76
N LYS A 111 6.43 1.12 31.29
CA LYS A 111 6.15 0.52 32.60
C LYS A 111 6.22 -1.01 32.52
N ASP A 112 6.98 -1.61 33.42
CA ASP A 112 7.04 -3.05 33.67
C ASP A 112 6.28 -3.39 34.98
N LYS A 113 6.18 -4.68 35.33
CA LYS A 113 5.38 -5.20 36.45
C LYS A 113 5.71 -4.54 37.79
N SER A 114 6.95 -4.12 38.01
CA SER A 114 7.42 -3.57 39.28
C SER A 114 7.95 -2.13 39.20
N ASP A 115 8.44 -1.70 38.04
CA ASP A 115 9.02 -0.36 37.80
C ASP A 115 9.08 -0.10 36.29
N TYR A 116 9.72 0.98 35.84
CA TYR A 116 9.99 1.23 34.44
C TYR A 116 11.11 0.33 33.88
N ALA A 117 10.99 0.00 32.59
CA ALA A 117 12.04 -0.72 31.86
C ALA A 117 13.34 0.10 31.86
N PRO A 118 14.52 -0.53 31.97
CA PRO A 118 15.79 0.18 31.91
C PRO A 118 16.02 0.79 30.53
N ALA A 119 16.50 2.03 30.48
CA ALA A 119 16.87 2.68 29.24
C ALA A 119 17.98 1.89 28.51
N ALA A 120 17.84 1.74 27.20
CA ALA A 120 18.78 0.99 26.38
C ALA A 120 19.82 1.92 25.76
N THR A 121 21.10 1.60 25.91
CA THR A 121 22.20 2.35 25.28
C THR A 121 22.16 2.28 23.75
N LYS A 122 21.63 1.18 23.19
CA LYS A 122 21.49 0.97 21.74
C LYS A 122 20.22 0.18 21.43
N MET A 123 19.27 0.83 20.76
CA MET A 123 18.09 0.16 20.21
C MET A 123 17.72 0.77 18.84
N ALA A 124 18.34 0.24 17.78
CA ALA A 124 18.08 0.71 16.42
C ALA A 124 16.62 0.42 15.98
N PRO A 125 16.05 1.27 15.11
CA PRO A 125 14.73 1.02 14.54
C PRO A 125 14.77 -0.24 13.68
N VAL A 126 13.67 -0.99 13.70
CA VAL A 126 13.45 -2.08 12.75
C VAL A 126 13.07 -1.50 11.39
N VAL A 127 13.60 -2.13 10.36
CA VAL A 127 13.24 -1.88 8.96
C VAL A 127 12.65 -3.15 8.39
N MET A 128 11.58 -3.01 7.60
CA MET A 128 11.04 -4.14 6.85
C MET A 128 12.12 -4.62 5.88
N ARG A 129 12.56 -5.87 6.02
CA ARG A 129 13.49 -6.55 5.10
C ARG A 129 12.82 -7.78 4.54
N LYS A 130 13.15 -8.10 3.29
CA LYS A 130 12.89 -9.41 2.70
C LYS A 130 13.59 -10.48 3.54
N VAL A 131 12.83 -11.26 4.31
CA VAL A 131 13.35 -12.45 4.99
C VAL A 131 12.98 -13.64 4.13
N SER A 132 13.96 -14.21 3.42
CA SER A 132 13.81 -15.53 2.80
C SER A 132 13.37 -16.51 3.88
N HIS A 133 12.22 -17.17 3.70
CA HIS A 133 11.69 -18.14 4.66
C HIS A 133 12.75 -19.21 4.98
N ARG A 134 13.43 -19.05 6.12
CA ARG A 134 14.00 -20.14 6.90
C ARG A 134 13.37 -20.04 8.29
N ARG A 135 12.07 -20.34 8.39
CA ARG A 135 11.57 -20.89 9.66
C ARG A 135 11.82 -22.39 9.59
N PRO A 136 12.53 -23.00 10.55
CA PRO A 136 12.45 -24.45 10.71
C PRO A 136 10.99 -24.81 10.99
N ASP A 137 10.50 -25.86 10.32
CA ASP A 137 9.15 -26.40 10.47
C ASP A 137 8.72 -26.48 11.94
N TYR A 138 7.76 -25.63 12.33
CA TYR A 138 7.06 -25.80 13.60
C TYR A 138 5.98 -26.87 13.41
N LYS A 139 6.36 -28.14 13.59
CA LYS A 139 5.41 -29.26 13.73
C LYS A 139 4.84 -29.24 15.15
N GLY A 140 3.69 -28.61 15.34
CA GLY A 140 2.88 -28.65 16.56
C GLY A 140 1.39 -28.53 16.21
N PRO A 141 0.48 -29.13 16.99
CA PRO A 141 -0.87 -29.42 16.54
C PRO A 141 -1.68 -28.15 16.34
N ALA A 142 -2.52 -28.18 15.30
CA ALA A 142 -3.33 -27.10 14.80
C ALA A 142 -4.14 -26.42 15.92
N LEU A 143 -3.71 -25.22 16.32
CA LEU A 143 -4.56 -24.23 16.99
C LEU A 143 -4.17 -22.86 16.43
N PHE A 144 -5.16 -22.25 15.78
CA PHE A 144 -5.23 -20.87 15.32
C PHE A 144 -4.39 -19.89 16.18
N SER A 145 -3.24 -19.44 15.68
CA SER A 145 -2.67 -18.11 15.96
C SER A 145 -1.40 -17.93 15.12
N ARG A 146 -1.50 -17.26 13.95
CA ARG A 146 -0.32 -16.88 13.15
C ARG A 146 0.42 -15.75 13.89
N HIS A 147 1.34 -16.12 14.77
CA HIS A 147 2.19 -15.16 15.46
C HIS A 147 3.26 -14.57 14.53
N MET A 148 3.23 -13.24 14.46
CA MET A 148 4.21 -12.36 13.85
C MET A 148 5.54 -12.42 14.61
N THR A 149 6.64 -12.74 13.93
CA THR A 149 7.97 -12.76 14.54
C THR A 149 8.75 -11.54 14.08
N VAL A 150 8.88 -10.55 14.96
CA VAL A 150 9.82 -9.44 14.81
C VAL A 150 11.22 -9.98 15.11
N THR A 151 12.14 -9.92 14.14
CA THR A 151 13.54 -10.28 14.36
C THR A 151 14.19 -9.26 15.31
N LEU A 152 14.37 -9.67 16.56
CA LEU A 152 15.15 -8.95 17.58
C LEU A 152 16.64 -9.10 17.26
N SER A 153 17.30 -8.00 16.91
CA SER A 153 18.78 -7.93 16.92
C SER A 153 19.25 -8.06 18.38
N GLU A 154 20.22 -8.94 18.59
CA GLU A 154 20.55 -9.63 19.84
C GLU A 154 20.96 -8.72 21.01
N ARG A 155 20.57 -9.17 22.22
CA ARG A 155 21.07 -8.68 23.51
C ARG A 155 22.57 -8.93 23.61
N ASN A 156 23.39 -7.88 23.57
CA ASN A 156 24.70 -7.93 24.21
C ASN A 156 24.51 -7.69 25.72
N ARG A 157 24.35 -8.77 26.48
CA ARG A 157 24.61 -8.76 27.93
C ARG A 157 26.13 -8.66 28.11
N LYS A 158 26.61 -7.54 28.64
CA LYS A 158 27.86 -7.52 29.40
C LYS A 158 27.50 -7.52 30.89
N GLN A 159 27.83 -8.62 31.57
CA GLN A 159 28.27 -8.56 32.96
C GLN A 159 29.72 -8.10 32.96
#